data_AF-A0AAU9WA61-F1
#
_entry.id   AF-A0AAU9WA61-F1
#
_cell.length_a   1.000
_cell.length_b   1.000
_cell.length_c   1.000
_cell.angle_alpha   90.00
_cell.angle_beta   90.00
_cell.angle_gamma   90.00
#
_symmetry.space_group_name_H-M   'P 1'
#
loop_
_entity.id
_entity.type
_entity.pdbx_description
1 polymer ?
#
loop_
_entity_poly.entity_id
_entity_poly.type
_entity_poly.pdbx_seq_one_letter_code
_entity_poly.pdbx_strand_id
1 'polypeptide(L)'
;KLSRRRSCLDNSTVLSDGDKKRAREILSSPDALHYMSSEESCEDEAVEPRNGPKPRKIKKLSWEKSKLRNIEAKLDEAYLAGLTECTCTSARVNRTEDESPRPHPTNGPRWAVRSD
;
A
#
# COMPACT_ATOMS: atom_id res chain seq x y z
N LYS A 1 -17.44 6.44 -12.12
CA LYS A 1 -16.98 6.34 -10.71
C LYS A 1 -18.15 6.48 -9.71
N LEU A 2 -18.95 7.55 -9.77
CA LEU A 2 -20.11 7.76 -8.89
C LEU A 2 -21.23 6.71 -9.06
N SER A 3 -21.55 6.29 -10.29
CA SER A 3 -22.60 5.30 -10.54
C SER A 3 -22.33 3.95 -9.87
N ARG A 4 -21.08 3.46 -9.92
CA ARG A 4 -20.66 2.25 -9.21
C ARG A 4 -20.87 2.39 -7.70
N ARG A 5 -20.53 3.55 -7.14
CA ARG A 5 -20.64 3.79 -5.70
C ARG A 5 -22.09 3.89 -5.23
N ARG A 6 -22.98 4.53 -6.02
CA ARG A 6 -24.43 4.51 -5.77
C ARG A 6 -24.97 3.08 -5.76
N SER A 7 -24.59 2.28 -6.76
CA SER A 7 -24.96 0.86 -6.81
C SER A 7 -24.45 0.06 -5.60
N CYS A 8 -23.20 0.26 -5.16
CA CYS A 8 -22.70 -0.39 -3.94
C CYS A 8 -23.46 0.04 -2.68
N LEU A 9 -23.86 1.31 -2.59
CA LEU A 9 -24.62 1.83 -1.45
C LEU A 9 -26.02 1.18 -1.37
N ASP A 10 -26.70 1.04 -2.51
CA ASP A 10 -28.04 0.46 -2.59
C ASP A 10 -28.05 -1.04 -2.26
N ASN A 11 -26.97 -1.76 -2.60
CA ASN A 11 -26.84 -3.19 -2.34
C ASN A 11 -26.20 -3.52 -0.96
N SER A 12 -25.78 -2.52 -0.19
CA SER A 12 -25.11 -2.75 1.08
C SER A 12 -26.11 -3.14 2.17
N THR A 13 -25.91 -4.29 2.80
CA THR A 13 -26.65 -4.73 4.00
C THR A 13 -25.98 -4.31 5.31
N VAL A 14 -24.76 -3.77 5.24
CA VAL A 14 -23.91 -3.45 6.40
C VAL A 14 -24.25 -2.09 6.99
N LEU A 15 -24.72 -1.15 6.17
CA LEU A 15 -25.01 0.22 6.59
C LEU A 15 -26.47 0.37 7.05
N SER A 16 -26.65 1.12 8.12
CA SER A 16 -27.97 1.58 8.57
C SER A 16 -28.65 2.45 7.51
N ASP A 17 -29.98 2.46 7.47
CA ASP A 17 -30.75 3.30 6.54
C ASP A 17 -30.46 4.80 6.74
N GLY A 18 -30.15 5.21 7.96
CA GLY A 18 -29.72 6.58 8.26
C GLY A 18 -28.38 6.92 7.58
N ASP A 19 -27.42 6.00 7.61
CA ASP A 19 -26.13 6.16 6.95
C ASP A 19 -26.27 6.14 5.43
N LYS A 20 -27.11 5.25 4.90
CA LYS A 20 -27.41 5.22 3.46
C LYS A 20 -28.03 6.53 3.00
N LYS A 21 -28.92 7.13 3.79
CA LYS A 21 -29.52 8.43 3.47
C LYS A 21 -28.46 9.53 3.38
N ARG A 22 -27.59 9.64 4.39
CA ARG A 22 -26.48 10.61 4.42
C ARG A 22 -25.50 10.41 3.25
N ALA A 23 -25.10 9.17 3.00
CA ALA A 23 -24.20 8.85 1.90
C ALA A 23 -24.82 9.18 0.54
N ARG A 24 -26.13 8.93 0.37
CA ARG A 24 -26.86 9.27 -0.86
C ARG A 24 -26.90 10.78 -1.09
N GLU A 25 -27.06 11.58 -0.04
CA GLU A 25 -27.01 13.05 -0.11
C GLU A 25 -25.65 13.54 -0.61
N ILE A 26 -24.55 13.06 -0.02
CA ILE A 26 -23.18 13.39 -0.45
C ILE A 26 -22.93 12.98 -1.91
N LEU A 27 -23.35 11.77 -2.30
CA LEU A 27 -23.20 11.25 -3.67
C LEU A 27 -24.09 11.96 -4.70
N SER A 28 -25.09 12.72 -4.25
CA SER A 28 -26.01 13.48 -5.10
C SER A 28 -25.63 14.96 -5.19
N SER A 29 -24.73 15.42 -4.33
CA SER A 29 -24.18 16.77 -4.39
C SER A 29 -23.41 17.02 -5.69
N PRO A 30 -23.47 18.23 -6.27
CA PRO A 30 -22.62 18.63 -7.40
C PRO A 30 -21.12 18.43 -7.14
N ASP A 31 -20.70 18.63 -5.89
CA ASP A 31 -19.31 18.53 -5.45
C ASP A 31 -18.96 17.14 -4.89
N ALA A 32 -19.75 16.11 -5.21
CA ALA A 32 -19.53 14.75 -4.72
C ALA A 32 -18.11 14.25 -4.96
N LEU A 33 -17.45 14.65 -6.05
CA LEU A 33 -16.07 14.26 -6.32
C LEU A 33 -15.05 14.90 -5.37
N HIS A 34 -15.28 16.12 -4.89
CA HIS A 34 -14.38 16.82 -3.97
C HIS A 34 -14.41 16.19 -2.57
N TYR A 35 -15.59 15.83 -2.06
CA TYR A 35 -15.72 15.10 -0.79
C TYR A 35 -15.12 13.68 -0.83
N MET A 36 -14.94 13.14 -2.04
CA MET A 36 -14.42 11.79 -2.27
C MET A 36 -12.95 11.75 -2.69
N SER A 37 -12.37 12.92 -2.95
CA SER A 37 -10.96 13.12 -3.25
C SER A 37 -10.24 13.47 -1.96
N SER A 38 -10.33 12.61 -0.94
CA SER A 38 -9.46 12.72 0.22
C SER A 38 -8.10 12.16 -0.20
N GLU A 39 -7.33 13.00 -0.89
CA GLU A 39 -5.86 12.95 -0.82
C GLU A 39 -5.50 13.61 0.52
N GLU A 40 -5.88 12.98 1.63
CA GLU A 40 -5.24 13.30 2.91
C GLU A 40 -3.79 12.85 2.77
N SER A 41 -2.96 13.82 2.38
CA SER A 41 -1.52 13.72 2.33
C SER A 41 -1.05 13.11 3.65
N CYS A 42 -0.66 11.84 3.61
CA CYS A 42 0.21 11.28 4.62
C CYS A 42 1.56 11.97 4.43
N GLU A 43 1.71 13.15 5.03
CA GLU A 43 3.01 13.81 5.18
C GLU A 43 3.84 13.03 6.21
N ASP A 44 4.25 11.83 5.83
CA ASP A 44 5.43 11.18 6.39
C ASP A 44 6.63 11.63 5.55
N GLU A 45 7.03 12.90 5.70
CA GLU A 45 8.34 13.33 5.20
C GLU A 45 8.95 14.39 6.13
N ALA A 46 9.97 13.92 6.86
CA ALA A 46 11.08 14.66 7.45
C ALA A 46 10.76 16.04 8.07
N VAL A 47 10.52 16.06 9.39
CA VAL A 47 10.61 17.30 10.17
C VAL A 47 12.07 17.69 10.33
N GLU A 48 12.54 18.56 9.44
CA GLU A 48 13.53 19.56 9.80
C GLU A 48 12.81 20.69 10.56
N PRO A 49 13.38 21.27 11.64
CA PRO A 49 12.60 22.05 12.59
C PRO A 49 12.33 23.46 12.05
N ARG A 50 11.25 23.59 11.28
CA ARG A 50 10.71 24.89 10.87
C ARG A 50 9.78 25.43 11.96
N ASN A 51 10.29 26.36 12.76
CA ASN A 51 9.60 27.41 13.53
C ASN A 51 8.07 27.30 13.63
N GLY A 52 7.57 26.25 14.29
CA GLY A 52 6.15 26.02 14.54
C GLY A 52 5.87 25.95 16.04
N PRO A 53 4.60 26.16 16.47
CA PRO A 53 4.20 26.00 17.86
C PRO A 53 4.69 24.65 18.40
N LYS A 54 5.27 24.65 19.60
CA LYS A 54 5.89 23.46 20.21
C LYS A 54 4.91 22.28 20.15
N PRO A 55 5.29 21.15 19.50
CA PRO A 55 4.39 20.02 19.35
C PRO A 55 3.91 19.58 20.73
N ARG A 56 2.58 19.48 20.88
CA ARG A 56 1.96 19.04 22.11
C ARG A 56 2.45 17.63 22.41
N LYS A 57 2.97 17.40 23.61
CA LYS A 57 3.37 16.07 24.07
C LYS A 57 2.12 15.22 24.26
N ILE A 58 1.66 14.56 23.21
CA ILE A 58 0.63 13.53 23.30
C ILE A 58 1.29 12.37 24.05
N LYS A 59 0.95 12.22 25.34
CA LYS A 59 1.41 11.08 26.14
C LYS A 59 0.71 9.84 25.58
N LYS A 60 1.47 9.00 24.84
CA LYS A 60 0.99 7.69 24.40
C LYS A 60 0.49 6.93 25.62
N LEU A 61 -0.75 6.45 25.58
CA LEU A 61 -1.37 5.81 26.73
C LEU A 61 -0.73 4.42 26.89
N SER A 62 -0.35 4.05 28.10
CA SER A 62 0.37 2.80 28.36
C SER A 62 -0.39 1.55 27.90
N TRP A 63 -1.72 1.60 27.92
CA TRP A 63 -2.59 0.53 27.43
C TRP A 63 -2.58 0.39 25.89
N GLU A 64 -2.19 1.43 25.15
CA GLU A 64 -2.02 1.37 23.70
C GLU A 64 -0.78 0.54 23.33
N LYS A 65 0.32 0.67 24.08
CA LYS A 65 1.56 -0.09 23.78
C LYS A 65 1.35 -1.59 23.89
N SER A 66 0.66 -2.08 24.92
CA SER A 66 0.44 -3.52 25.10
C SER A 66 -0.52 -4.10 24.06
N LYS A 67 -1.60 -3.37 23.72
CA LYS A 67 -2.55 -3.80 22.70
C LYS A 67 -1.93 -3.79 21.30
N LEU A 68 -1.14 -2.75 20.98
CA LEU A 68 -0.43 -2.66 19.72
C LEU A 68 0.62 -3.75 19.57
N ARG A 69 1.37 -4.09 20.63
CA ARG A 69 2.34 -5.18 20.62
C ARG A 69 1.70 -6.55 20.36
N ASN A 70 0.49 -6.78 20.88
CA ASN A 70 -0.26 -8.01 20.60
C ASN A 70 -0.71 -8.09 19.13
N ILE A 71 -1.16 -6.96 18.57
CA ILE A 71 -1.58 -6.87 17.17
C ILE A 71 -0.38 -7.06 16.23
N GLU A 72 0.73 -6.38 16.51
CA GLU A 72 2.01 -6.52 15.79
C GLU A 72 2.45 -7.98 15.75
N ALA A 73 2.53 -8.65 16.91
CA ALA A 73 2.93 -10.05 16.98
C ALA A 73 2.04 -10.99 16.16
N LYS A 74 0.72 -10.77 16.14
CA LYS A 74 -0.22 -11.57 15.34
C LYS A 74 -0.06 -11.35 13.84
N LEU A 75 0.26 -10.12 13.43
CA LEU A 75 0.51 -9.79 12.03
C LEU A 75 1.83 -10.39 11.56
N ASP A 76 2.88 -10.34 12.38
CA ASP A 76 4.17 -10.96 12.09
C ASP A 76 4.04 -12.49 11.97
N GLU A 77 3.32 -13.13 12.89
CA GLU A 77 3.05 -14.57 12.84
C GLU A 77 2.29 -14.95 11.56
N ALA A 78 1.23 -14.21 11.21
CA ALA A 78 0.47 -14.44 9.98
C ALA A 78 1.32 -14.22 8.71
N TYR A 79 2.17 -13.20 8.71
CA TYR A 79 3.09 -12.92 7.60
C TYR A 79 4.11 -14.05 7.43
N LEU A 80 4.75 -14.49 8.51
CA LEU A 80 5.71 -15.59 8.49
C LEU A 80 5.06 -16.92 8.11
N ALA A 81 3.84 -17.18 8.60
CA ALA A 81 3.07 -18.36 8.21
C ALA A 81 2.72 -18.36 6.71
N GLY A 82 2.38 -17.20 6.14
CA GLY A 82 2.16 -17.07 4.69
C GLY A 82 3.44 -17.10 3.85
N LEU A 83 4.61 -16.86 4.45
CA LEU A 83 5.90 -16.86 3.76
C LEU A 83 6.42 -18.27 3.46
N THR A 84 6.04 -19.27 4.24
CA THR A 84 6.47 -20.67 4.01
C THR A 84 5.76 -21.33 2.82
N GLU A 85 4.65 -20.76 2.35
CA GLU A 85 3.90 -21.23 1.17
C GLU A 85 4.38 -20.59 -0.15
N CYS A 86 5.26 -19.58 -0.08
CA CYS A 86 5.93 -19.06 -1.26
C CYS A 86 7.05 -20.01 -1.68
N THR A 87 6.65 -21.16 -2.24
CA THR A 87 7.52 -21.94 -3.12
C THR A 87 7.84 -21.05 -4.31
N CYS A 88 8.91 -20.27 -4.19
CA CYS A 88 9.55 -19.61 -5.29
C CYS A 88 9.97 -20.74 -6.25
N THR A 89 9.09 -21.08 -7.19
CA THR A 89 9.39 -21.96 -8.33
C THR A 89 10.32 -21.18 -9.25
N SER A 90 11.52 -20.92 -8.75
CA SER A 90 12.63 -20.48 -9.56
C SER A 90 12.85 -21.60 -10.57
N ALA A 91 12.41 -21.34 -11.80
CA ALA A 91 12.64 -22.25 -12.92
C ALA A 91 14.13 -22.58 -12.92
N ARG A 92 14.47 -23.86 -12.79
CA ARG A 92 15.84 -24.33 -12.89
C ARG A 92 16.34 -23.98 -14.30
N VAL A 93 17.11 -22.91 -14.40
CA VAL A 93 17.81 -22.56 -15.64
C VAL A 93 18.95 -23.56 -15.79
N ASN A 94 18.72 -24.58 -16.62
CA ASN A 94 19.81 -25.43 -17.09
C ASN A 94 20.67 -24.58 -18.02
N ARG A 95 21.91 -24.27 -17.60
CA ARG A 95 22.89 -23.64 -18.50
C ARG A 95 23.26 -24.67 -19.56
N THR A 96 22.82 -24.45 -20.78
CA THR A 96 23.40 -25.09 -21.95
C THR A 96 24.69 -24.34 -22.28
N GLU A 97 25.82 -25.07 -22.35
CA GLU A 97 27.16 -24.56 -22.73
C GLU A 97 27.26 -24.17 -24.22
N ASP A 98 26.15 -24.23 -24.96
CA ASP A 98 26.11 -23.80 -26.36
C ASP A 98 26.24 -22.28 -26.45
N GLU A 99 27.40 -21.82 -26.88
CA GLU A 99 27.65 -20.42 -27.21
C GLU A 99 26.76 -19.97 -28.37
N SER A 100 26.07 -18.85 -28.15
CA SER A 100 25.23 -18.23 -29.18
C SER A 100 26.08 -17.85 -30.39
N PRO A 101 25.67 -18.15 -31.63
CA PRO A 101 26.39 -17.74 -32.84
C PRO A 101 26.35 -16.21 -33.08
N ARG A 102 25.69 -15.45 -32.20
CA ARG A 102 25.60 -13.99 -32.30
C ARG A 102 26.84 -13.34 -31.67
N PRO A 103 27.40 -12.29 -32.29
CA PRO A 103 28.53 -11.57 -31.71
C PRO A 103 28.15 -10.93 -30.37
N HIS A 104 29.08 -10.97 -29.41
CA HIS A 104 28.90 -10.36 -28.11
C HIS A 104 28.72 -8.85 -28.25
N PRO A 105 27.76 -8.23 -27.53
CA PRO A 105 27.51 -6.81 -27.62
C PRO A 105 28.69 -6.02 -27.02
N THR A 106 29.50 -5.39 -27.87
CA THR A 106 30.72 -4.68 -27.46
C THR A 106 30.45 -3.25 -26.97
N ASN A 107 29.34 -2.63 -27.39
CA ASN A 107 29.04 -1.21 -27.14
C ASN A 107 27.94 -1.00 -26.09
N GLY A 108 27.87 -1.86 -25.07
CA GLY A 108 26.89 -1.73 -23.99
C GLY A 108 27.42 -0.96 -22.78
N PRO A 109 26.53 -0.46 -21.89
CA PRO A 109 26.93 0.14 -20.62
C PRO A 109 27.80 -0.81 -19.79
N ARG A 110 28.73 -0.26 -18.98
CA ARG A 110 29.71 -1.03 -18.17
C ARG A 110 29.10 -2.06 -17.22
N TRP A 111 27.85 -1.88 -16.81
CA TRP A 111 27.12 -2.82 -15.95
C TRP A 111 26.48 -3.98 -16.74
N ALA A 112 26.41 -3.88 -18.06
CA ALA A 112 25.75 -4.83 -18.95
C ALA A 112 26.73 -5.67 -19.80
N VAL A 113 27.95 -5.18 -20.02
CA VAL A 113 29.00 -5.89 -20.78
C VAL A 113 30.09 -6.35 -19.84
N ARG A 114 30.38 -7.66 -19.84
CA ARG A 114 31.52 -8.21 -19.10
C ARG A 114 32.77 -7.85 -19.90
N SER A 115 33.63 -7.03 -19.32
CA SER A 115 35.00 -6.82 -19.83
C SER A 115 35.86 -7.93 -19.23
N ASP A 116 36.57 -8.68 -20.07
CA ASP A 116 37.58 -9.65 -19.62
C ASP A 116 38.85 -8.94 -19.12
#